data_AF-A0A176S610-F1
#
_entry.id   AF-A0A176S610-F1
#
_cell.length_a   1.000
_cell.length_b   1.000
_cell.length_c   1.000
_cell.angle_alpha   90.00
_cell.angle_beta   90.00
_cell.angle_gamma   90.00
#
_symmetry.space_group_name_H-M   'P 1'
#
loop_
_entity.id
_entity.type
_entity.pdbx_description
1 polymer ?
#
loop_
_entity_poly.entity_id
_entity_poly.type
_entity_poly.pdbx_seq_one_letter_code
_entity_poly.pdbx_strand_id
1 'polypeptide(L)' 'MIFVTVGAQIPFDRLIRVVDQWAARNGRDDVFAQIGEGAWCPEYIEWTAMLSPIDFRERMREAASVTKSATSKTQSTAI' A
#
# COMPACT_ATOMS: atom_id res chain seq x y z
N MET A 1 10.93 1.97 -5.84
CA MET A 1 9.63 2.20 -5.19
C MET A 1 9.17 0.94 -4.48
N ILE A 2 8.92 1.03 -3.17
CA ILE A 2 8.22 0.01 -2.38
C ILE A 2 6.74 0.34 -2.41
N PHE A 3 5.93 -0.61 -2.88
CA PHE A 3 4.49 -0.48 -2.94
C PHE A 3 3.82 -1.38 -1.89
N VAL A 4 3.06 -0.77 -0.99
CA VAL A 4 2.34 -1.44 0.10
C VAL A 4 0.84 -1.35 -0.17
N THR A 5 0.16 -2.49 -0.25
CA THR A 5 -1.29 -2.55 -0.50
C THR A 5 -1.92 -3.50 0.50
N VAL A 6 -3.01 -3.05 1.14
CA VAL A 6 -3.74 -3.81 2.15
C VAL A 6 -5.11 -4.21 1.61
N GLY A 7 -5.51 -5.47 1.84
CA GLY A 7 -6.84 -5.96 1.50
C GLY A 7 -7.92 -5.30 2.35
N ALA A 8 -9.09 -5.04 1.77
CA ALA A 8 -10.20 -4.26 2.33
C ALA A 8 -10.84 -4.79 3.63
N GLN A 9 -10.41 -5.95 4.16
CA GLN A 9 -11.16 -6.63 5.22
C GLN A 9 -10.64 -6.43 6.65
N ILE A 10 -9.48 -5.80 6.88
CA ILE A 10 -8.97 -5.57 8.24
C ILE A 10 -8.27 -4.19 8.31
N PRO A 11 -8.47 -3.38 9.36
CA PRO A 11 -7.72 -2.15 9.56
C PRO A 11 -6.24 -2.48 9.75
N PHE A 12 -5.46 -2.25 8.69
CA PHE A 12 -4.00 -2.47 8.67
C PHE A 12 -3.21 -1.25 9.14
N ASP A 13 -3.85 -0.33 9.86
CA ASP A 13 -3.26 0.89 10.43
C ASP A 13 -1.95 0.60 11.16
N ARG A 14 -1.85 -0.54 11.85
CA ARG A 14 -0.62 -0.96 12.54
C ARG A 14 0.53 -1.26 11.59
N LEU A 15 0.27 -1.89 10.43
CA LEU A 15 1.30 -2.16 9.43
C LEU A 15 1.78 -0.85 8.78
N ILE A 16 0.82 0.00 8.39
CA ILE A 16 1.16 1.26 7.73
C ILE A 16 1.93 2.17 8.70
N ARG A 17 1.55 2.23 9.98
CA ARG A 17 2.32 2.94 11.03
C ARG A 17 3.77 2.46 11.14
N VAL A 18 3.98 1.14 11.10
CA VAL A 18 5.34 0.57 11.18
C VAL A 18 6.14 0.92 9.93
N VAL A 19 5.53 0.84 8.74
CA VAL A 19 6.19 1.21 7.48
C VAL A 19 6.50 2.71 7.43
N ASP A 20 5.57 3.55 7.85
CA ASP A 20 5.72 5.02 7.92
C ASP A 20 6.87 5.43 8.84
N GLN A 21 6.92 4.87 10.06
CA GLN A 21 8.03 5.10 10.99
C GLN A 21 9.35 4.52 10.49
N TRP A 22 9.32 3.36 9.85
CA TRP A 22 10.52 2.76 9.27
C TRP A 22 11.07 3.64 8.14
N ALA A 23 10.21 4.16 7.27
CA ALA A 23 10.60 5.06 6.18
C ALA A 23 11.21 6.35 6.74
N ALA A 24 10.56 6.96 7.74
CA ALA A 24 11.08 8.14 8.43
C ALA A 24 12.47 7.89 9.06
N ARG A 25 12.65 6.76 9.75
CA ARG A 25 13.93 6.41 10.39
C ARG A 25 15.06 6.13 9.41
N ASN A 26 14.74 5.63 8.21
CA ASN A 26 15.72 5.28 7.19
C ASN A 26 15.89 6.39 6.13
N GLY A 27 15.17 7.53 6.26
CA GLY A 27 15.19 8.62 5.29
C GLY A 27 14.72 8.19 3.90
N ARG A 28 13.73 7.29 3.83
CA ARG A 28 13.24 6.71 2.58
C ARG A 28 11.99 7.46 2.12
N ASP A 29 12.06 8.00 0.91
CA ASP A 29 10.97 8.70 0.20
C ASP A 29 10.34 7.83 -0.91
N ASP A 30 10.95 6.69 -1.23
CA ASP A 30 10.51 5.77 -2.29
C ASP A 30 9.43 4.77 -1.84
N VAL A 31 8.60 5.13 -0.86
CA VAL A 31 7.57 4.26 -0.26
C VAL A 31 6.18 4.81 -0.54
N PHE A 32 5.34 3.98 -1.15
CA PHE A 32 3.96 4.31 -1.47
C PHE A 32 2.99 3.30 -0.83
N ALA A 33 1.95 3.77 -0.16
CA ALA A 33 0.94 2.95 0.49
C ALA A 33 -0.48 3.20 -0.05
N GLN A 34 -1.16 2.14 -0.48
CA GLN A 34 -2.62 2.18 -0.63
C GLN A 34 -3.26 1.74 0.69
N ILE A 35 -3.82 2.70 1.41
CA ILE A 35 -4.63 2.46 2.62
C ILE A 35 -6.11 2.50 2.21
N GLY A 36 -6.98 1.68 2.81
CA GLY A 36 -8.43 1.78 2.51
C GLY A 36 -9.05 3.04 3.12
N GLU A 37 -10.38 3.14 3.13
CA GLU A 37 -11.11 4.09 3.98
C GLU A 37 -10.87 3.75 5.46
N GLY A 38 -9.72 4.17 5.99
CA GLY A 38 -9.30 3.98 7.38
C GLY A 38 -9.28 5.29 8.13
N ALA A 39 -9.28 5.22 9.46
CA ALA A 39 -9.25 6.39 10.33
C ALA A 39 -7.84 6.98 10.50
N TRP A 40 -6.80 6.32 9.98
CA TRP A 40 -5.40 6.72 10.19
C TRP A 40 -4.63 6.86 8.88
N CYS A 41 -3.96 8.00 8.73
CA CYS A 41 -3.18 8.38 7.56
C CYS A 41 -1.70 8.50 7.94
N PRO A 42 -0.76 7.96 7.14
CA PRO A 42 0.67 8.14 7.36
C PRO A 42 1.14 9.57 7.08
N GLU A 43 2.22 9.97 7.74
CA GLU A 43 2.74 11.35 7.72
C GLU A 43 4.02 11.49 6.89
N TYR A 44 4.81 10.42 6.76
CA TYR A 44 6.14 10.46 6.14
C TYR A 44 6.20 9.76 4.78
N ILE A 45 5.28 8.83 4.50
CA ILE A 45 5.21 8.11 3.21
C ILE A 45 4.05 8.60 2.34
N GLU A 46 4.21 8.49 1.02
CA GLU A 46 3.12 8.77 0.10
C GLU A 46 2.00 7.73 0.24
N TRP A 47 0.75 8.17 0.19
CA TRP A 47 -0.39 7.27 0.30
C TRP A 47 -1.62 7.72 -0.48
N THR A 48 -2.52 6.76 -0.74
CA THR A 48 -3.89 7.05 -1.20
C THR A 48 -4.91 6.14 -0.53
N ALA A 49 -6.13 6.65 -0.33
CA ALA A 49 -7.29 5.91 0.16
C ALA A 49 -7.89 4.97 -0.91
N MET A 50 -7.84 5.40 -2.16
CA MET A 50 -8.41 4.66 -3.28
C MET A 50 -7.54 4.90 -4.51
N LEU A 51 -7.28 3.83 -5.24
CA LEU A 51 -6.39 3.87 -6.39
C LEU A 51 -7.13 3.19 -7.54
N SER A 52 -7.16 3.85 -8.70
CA SER A 52 -7.84 3.31 -9.88
C SER A 52 -7.21 1.98 -10.28
N PRO A 53 -7.96 1.03 -10.87
CA PRO A 53 -7.40 -0.20 -11.42
C PRO A 53 -6.32 0.03 -12.50
N ILE A 54 -6.30 1.20 -13.14
CA ILE A 54 -5.27 1.61 -14.09
C ILE A 54 -4.01 2.00 -13.34
N ASP A 55 -4.09 3.00 -12.47
CA ASP A 55 -2.99 3.48 -11.62
C ASP A 55 -2.39 2.34 -10.79
N PHE A 56 -3.21 1.38 -10.36
CA PHE A 56 -2.75 0.24 -9.57
C PHE A 56 -1.84 -0.66 -10.39
N ARG A 57 -2.20 -0.90 -11.65
CA ARG A 57 -1.38 -1.69 -12.57
C ARG A 57 -0.10 -0.96 -12.94
N GLU A 58 -0.16 0.35 -13.12
CA GLU A 58 1.04 1.16 -13.40
C GLU A 58 2.00 1.17 -12.21
N ARG A 59 1.50 1.48 -11.01
CA ARG A 59 2.28 1.43 -9.76
C ARG A 59 2.81 0.03 -9.45
N MET A 60 2.04 -1.01 -9.74
CA MET A 60 2.53 -2.39 -9.63
C MET A 60 3.67 -2.70 -10.61
N ARG A 61 3.66 -2.13 -11.83
CA ARG A 61 4.76 -2.32 -12.80
C ARG A 61 6.05 -1.60 -12.38
N GLU A 62 5.90 -0.46 -11.71
CA GLU A 62 7.04 0.35 -11.25
C GLU A 62 7.61 -0.12 -9.89
N ALA A 63 6.86 -0.91 -9.13
CA ALA A 63 7.28 -1.40 -7.83
C ALA A 63 8.36 -2.48 -7.95
N ALA A 64 9.52 -2.24 -7.32
CA ALA A 64 10.61 -3.22 -7.25
C ALA A 64 10.33 -4.33 -6.23
N SER A 65 9.45 -4.07 -5.26
CA SER A 65 8.99 -5.05 -4.27
C SER A 65 7.56 -4.73 -3.83
N VAL A 66 6.67 -5.71 -3.93
CA VAL A 66 5.27 -5.60 -3.52
C VAL A 66 5.05 -6.44 -2.28
N THR A 67 4.61 -5.82 -1.18
CA THR A 67 4.18 -6.54 0.02
C THR A 67 2.66 -6.59 0.04
N LYS A 68 2.09 -7.79 -0.13
CA LYS A 68 0.65 -8.04 -0.06
C LYS A 68 0.33 -8.76 1.25
N SER A 69 -0.52 -8.18 2.09
CA SER A 69 -1.09 -8.95 3.20
C SER A 69 -2.06 -10.00 2.63
N ALA A 70 -1.82 -11.27 2.90
CA ALA A 70 -2.55 -12.40 2.34
C ALA A 70 -3.95 -12.53 2.94
N THR A 71 -4.86 -11.60 2.63
CA THR A 71 -6.29 -11.78 2.89
C THR A 71 -7.11 -10.99 1.88
N SER A 72 -7.17 -11.48 0.64
CA SER A 72 -8.33 -11.21 -0.22
C SER A 72 -8.42 -12.28 -1.30
N LYS A 73 -9.52 -13.04 -1.29
CA LYS A 73 -9.99 -13.86 -2.42
C LYS A 73 -10.33 -12.91 -3.56
N THR A 74 -9.34 -12.46 -4.31
CA THR A 74 -9.58 -11.74 -5.56
C THR A 74 -9.75 -12.79 -6.64
N GLN A 75 -10.98 -12.92 -7.13
CA GLN A 75 -11.30 -13.73 -8.30
C GLN A 75 -10.38 -13.32 -9.44
N SER A 76 -9.61 -14.30 -9.90
CA SER A 76 -8.89 -14.22 -11.16
C SER A 76 -9.93 -14.14 -12.27
N THR A 77 -9.99 -13.02 -12.97
CA THR A 77 -10.57 -12.97 -14.32
C THR A 77 -9.67 -12.07 -15.13
N ALA A 78 -8.60 -12.67 -15.64
CA ALA A 78 -7.95 -12.24 -16.85
C ALA A 78 -8.39 -13.23 -17.94
N ILE A 79 -9.15 -12.74 -18.91
CA ILE A 79 -9.26 -13.34 -20.24
C ILE A 79 -8.22 -12.60 -21.10
#